data_AF-A0A4Q6XWX8-F1
#
_entry.id   AF-A0A4Q6XWX8-F1
#
_cell.length_a   1.000
_cell.length_b   1.000
_cell.length_c   1.000
_cell.angle_alpha   90.00
_cell.angle_beta   90.00
_cell.angle_gamma   90.00
#
_symmetry.space_group_name_H-M   'P 1'
#
loop_
_entity.id
_entity.type
_entity.pdbx_description
1 polymer ?
#
loop_
_entity_poly.entity_id
_entity_poly.type
_entity_poly.pdbx_seq_one_letter_code
_entity_poly.pdbx_strand_id
1 'polypeptide(L)' 'MARTKPCPLCGNAPSPEYKPFCSRGCRDRDMLKWLGEGYTIPVEANEDTDNRDAAYNGGLDSAEKPD' A
#
# COMPACT_ATOMS: atom_id res chain seq x y z
N MET A 1 -26.91 4.24 -15.72
CA MET A 1 -25.66 4.72 -16.36
C MET A 1 -24.52 4.59 -15.36
N ALA A 2 -23.41 3.95 -15.72
CA ALA A 2 -22.25 3.86 -14.83
C ALA A 2 -21.60 5.25 -14.69
N ARG A 3 -21.49 5.76 -13.46
CA ARG A 3 -20.81 7.04 -13.21
C ARG A 3 -19.32 6.86 -13.43
N THR A 4 -18.74 7.56 -14.40
CA THR A 4 -17.30 7.58 -14.61
C THR A 4 -16.65 8.23 -13.39
N LYS A 5 -15.92 7.45 -12.59
CA LYS A 5 -15.20 7.98 -11.42
C LYS A 5 -14.07 8.92 -11.90
N PRO A 6 -13.82 10.04 -11.21
CA PRO A 6 -12.71 10.92 -11.52
C PRO A 6 -11.37 10.22 -11.26
N CYS A 7 -10.28 10.76 -11.82
CA CYS A 7 -8.92 10.27 -11.59
C CYS A 7 -8.64 10.20 -10.07
N PRO A 8 -8.23 9.04 -9.53
CA PRO A 8 -8.06 8.87 -8.09
C PRO A 8 -6.89 9.68 -7.51
N LEU A 9 -5.98 10.17 -8.35
CA LEU A 9 -4.80 10.91 -7.91
C LEU A 9 -4.94 12.43 -7.98
N CYS A 10 -5.80 12.95 -8.85
CA CYS A 10 -5.89 14.40 -9.07
C CYS A 10 -7.31 14.93 -9.34
N GLY A 11 -8.32 14.06 -9.44
CA GLY A 11 -9.72 14.45 -9.64
C GLY A 11 -10.14 14.78 -11.08
N ASN A 12 -9.20 14.87 -12.02
CA ASN A 12 -9.51 15.17 -13.43
C ASN A 12 -10.28 14.03 -14.12
N ALA A 13 -10.93 14.35 -15.24
CA ALA A 13 -11.62 13.37 -16.07
C ALA A 13 -10.63 12.28 -16.58
N PRO A 14 -10.96 10.99 -16.46
CA PRO A 14 -10.11 9.91 -16.98
C PRO A 14 -9.98 9.98 -18.50
N SER A 15 -8.78 9.75 -19.02
CA SER A 15 -8.56 9.60 -20.45
C SER A 15 -8.82 8.14 -20.86
N PRO A 16 -9.47 7.86 -22.01
CA PRO A 16 -9.75 6.51 -22.50
C PRO A 16 -8.52 5.58 -22.51
N GLU A 17 -7.36 6.12 -22.87
CA GLU A 17 -6.09 5.37 -22.94
C GLU A 17 -5.48 5.08 -21.56
N TYR A 18 -5.78 5.92 -20.56
CA TYR A 18 -5.15 5.86 -19.24
C TYR A 18 -6.10 5.48 -18.11
N LYS A 19 -7.33 5.02 -18.40
CA LYS A 19 -8.31 4.65 -17.38
C LYS A 19 -7.70 3.69 -16.36
N PRO A 20 -7.85 3.94 -15.04
CA PRO A 20 -8.74 4.91 -14.39
C PRO A 20 -8.19 6.35 -14.24
N PHE A 21 -7.03 6.67 -14.80
CA PHE A 21 -6.33 7.94 -14.63
C PHE A 21 -6.60 8.93 -15.78
N CYS A 22 -6.25 10.20 -15.55
CA CYS A 22 -6.36 11.25 -16.58
C CYS A 22 -5.18 11.27 -17.57
N SER A 23 -4.03 10.71 -17.22
CA SER A 23 -2.81 10.76 -18.05
C SER A 23 -1.77 9.73 -17.63
N ARG A 24 -0.76 9.50 -18.50
CA ARG A 24 0.44 8.70 -18.19
C ARG A 24 1.11 9.15 -16.88
N GLY A 25 1.28 10.45 -16.67
CA GLY A 25 1.94 10.98 -15.47
C GLY A 25 1.20 10.71 -14.16
N CYS A 26 -0.14 10.50 -14.20
CA CYS A 26 -0.87 10.01 -13.02
C CYS A 26 -0.66 8.51 -12.85
N ARG A 27 -0.77 7.71 -13.92
CA ARG A 27 -0.50 6.26 -13.87
C ARG A 27 0.89 5.94 -13.32
N ASP A 28 1.91 6.65 -13.79
CA ASP A 28 3.30 6.38 -13.41
C ASP A 28 3.55 6.82 -11.95
N ARG A 29 2.88 7.88 -11.46
CA ARG A 29 2.91 8.25 -10.03
C ARG A 29 2.25 7.21 -9.13
N ASP A 30 1.15 6.62 -9.58
CA ASP A 30 0.51 5.50 -8.87
C ASP A 30 1.46 4.32 -8.72
N MET A 31 2.16 3.99 -9.81
CA MET A 31 3.17 2.93 -9.83
C MET A 31 4.30 3.21 -8.84
N LEU A 32 4.80 4.46 -8.77
CA LEU A 32 5.82 4.83 -7.79
C LEU A 32 5.33 4.71 -6.34
N LYS A 33 4.08 5.08 -6.05
CA LYS A 33 3.49 4.83 -4.73
C LYS A 33 3.43 3.35 -4.40
N TRP A 34 3.10 2.52 -5.39
CA TRP A 34 3.04 1.07 -5.21
C TRP A 34 4.41 0.47 -4.90
N LEU A 35 5.44 0.86 -5.67
CA LEU A 35 6.82 0.42 -5.45
C LEU A 35 7.44 0.97 -4.16
N GLY A 36 6.99 2.15 -3.72
CA GLY A 36 7.49 2.81 -2.51
C GLY A 36 6.70 2.50 -1.24
N GLU A 37 5.94 1.39 -1.21
CA GLU A 37 5.14 0.97 -0.05
C GLU A 37 4.16 2.05 0.46
N GLY A 38 3.74 2.97 -0.43
CA GLY A 38 2.89 4.11 -0.09
C GLY A 38 1.42 3.76 0.12
N TYR A 39 1.05 2.49 -0.02
CA TYR A 39 -0.28 1.97 0.27
C TYR A 39 -0.24 1.14 1.55
N THR A 40 -0.74 1.70 2.64
CA THR A 40 -0.82 1.05 3.95
C THR A 40 -2.28 0.94 4.38
N ILE A 41 -2.61 -0.14 5.08
CA ILE A 41 -3.93 -0.32 5.70
C ILE A 41 -3.75 0.00 7.19
N PRO A 42 -4.41 1.04 7.72
CA PRO A 42 -4.35 1.33 9.15
C PRO A 42 -4.96 0.17 9.92
N VAL A 43 -4.29 -0.25 11.00
CA VAL A 43 -4.81 -1.25 11.94
C VAL A 43 -5.35 -0.51 13.15
N GLU A 44 -6.62 -0.71 13.45
CA GLU A 44 -7.21 -0.29 14.71
C GLU A 44 -6.57 -1.14 15.82
N ALA A 45 -6.05 -0.51 16.87
CA ALA A 45 -5.55 -1.24 18.04
C ALA A 45 -6.75 -1.80 18.79
N ASN A 46 -7.17 -3.02 18.44
CA ASN A 46 -8.19 -3.73 19.20
C ASN A 46 -7.59 -4.08 20.57
N GLU A 47 -8.30 -3.76 21.64
CA GLU A 47 -7.91 -4.02 23.04
C GLU A 47 -7.69 -5.50 23.39
N ASP A 48 -7.94 -6.42 22.44
CA ASP A 48 -7.72 -7.87 22.56
C ASP A 48 -6.33 -8.36 22.07
N THR A 49 -5.39 -7.47 21.72
CA THR A 49 -4.07 -7.88 21.19
C THR A 49 -2.98 -8.15 22.24
N ASP A 50 -3.32 -8.37 23.51
CA ASP A 50 -2.36 -8.75 24.58
C ASP A 50 -1.86 -10.22 24.48
N ASN A 51 -2.20 -10.95 23.39
CA ASN A 51 -1.68 -12.30 23.14
C ASN A 51 -1.24 -12.49 21.69
N ARG A 52 -0.37 -11.60 21.18
CA ARG A 52 0.30 -11.83 19.90
C ARG A 52 1.75 -11.34 19.84
N ASP A 53 2.47 -11.51 20.95
CA ASP A 53 3.94 -11.39 21.05
C ASP A 53 4.71 -12.50 20.27
N ALA A 54 4.18 -13.01 19.16
CA ALA A 54 4.69 -14.23 18.54
C ALA A 54 4.82 -14.20 17.00
N ALA A 55 4.72 -13.07 16.33
CA ALA A 55 4.98 -13.04 14.89
C ALA A 55 5.65 -11.76 14.43
N TYR A 56 6.95 -11.89 14.16
CA TYR A 56 7.80 -10.99 13.39
C TYR A 56 8.67 -10.00 14.18
N ASN A 57 9.73 -10.55 14.79
CA ASN A 57 11.06 -9.93 14.91
C ASN A 57 12.11 -11.02 15.25
N GLY A 58 12.11 -12.12 14.47
CA GLY A 58 13.17 -13.13 14.52
C GLY A 58 14.17 -12.85 13.42
N GLY A 59 15.26 -12.14 13.74
CA GLY A 59 16.42 -12.04 12.86
C GLY A 59 16.98 -13.43 12.55
N LEU A 60 17.33 -13.66 11.29
CA LEU A 60 17.62 -14.99 10.73
C LEU A 60 19.07 -15.47 10.94
N ASP A 61 19.89 -14.76 11.73
CA ASP A 61 21.35 -14.99 11.76
C ASP A 61 22.00 -15.10 13.14
N SER A 62 21.28 -15.09 14.25
CA SER A 62 21.90 -15.25 15.59
C SER A 62 21.74 -16.66 16.17
N ALA A 63 22.38 -17.64 15.53
CA ALA A 63 22.61 -18.95 16.12
C ALA A 63 24.11 -19.29 16.07
N GLU A 64 24.91 -18.62 16.90
CA GLU A 64 26.19 -19.17 17.36
C GLU A 64 26.26 -18.94 18.88
N LYS A 65 26.24 -20.03 19.65
CA LYS A 65 26.11 -20.07 21.10
C LYS A 65 27.52 -20.03 21.73
N PRO A 66 27.83 -19.18 22.74
CA PRO A 66 29.12 -19.25 23.42
C PRO A 66 29.13 -20.37 24.49
N ASP A 67 30.29 -21.00 24.65
CA ASP A 67 30.71 -21.82 25.81
C ASP A 67 31.63 -20.98 26.70
#